data_AF-A0A3Q3F2N0-F1
#
_entry.id   AF-A0A3Q3F2N0-F1
#
_cell.length_a   1.000
_cell.length_b   1.000
_cell.length_c   1.000
_cell.angle_alpha   90.00
_cell.angle_beta   90.00
_cell.angle_gamma   90.00
#
_symmetry.space_group_name_H-M   'P 1'
#
loop_
_entity.id
_entity.type
_entity.pdbx_description
1 polymer ?
#
loop_
_entity_poly.entity_id
_entity_poly.type
_entity_poly.pdbx_seq_one_letter_code
_entity_poly.pdbx_strand_id
1 'polypeptide(L)'
;MEWRQQTSVSCADAFNEAQRWIEEVTGKSFGSNNFRAALENGVLLCDLINQLKPGIIKRVNRLSTPIAGLDNVSVFLKACGKLGLNVSQLFHPGDLQDLSSRATVRRDESNRRLKNVLITIFWLGRKAHLDALYSGPQLNLKAFEGLLGLALSKVSWASGLLTQL
;
A
#
# COMPACT_ATOMS: atom_id res chain seq x y z
N MET A 1 29.89 4.47 -22.77
CA MET A 1 29.22 3.64 -21.74
C MET A 1 28.33 4.56 -20.93
N GLU A 2 27.11 4.80 -21.42
CA GLU A 2 26.11 5.56 -20.68
C GLU A 2 25.62 4.69 -19.55
N TRP A 3 26.16 4.95 -18.36
CA TRP A 3 25.56 4.47 -17.12
C TRP A 3 24.16 5.05 -17.07
N ARG A 4 23.17 4.20 -17.40
CA ARG A 4 21.77 4.47 -17.09
C ARG A 4 21.73 4.75 -15.60
N GLN A 5 21.65 6.02 -15.23
CA GLN A 5 21.14 6.42 -13.93
C GLN A 5 19.78 5.74 -13.85
N GLN A 6 19.73 4.63 -13.10
CA GLN A 6 18.50 3.95 -12.79
C GLN A 6 17.69 5.01 -12.07
N THR A 7 16.79 5.67 -12.81
CA THR A 7 16.09 6.87 -12.38
C THR A 7 15.46 6.57 -11.03
N SER A 8 16.08 7.06 -9.97
CA SER A 8 15.52 7.06 -8.63
C SER A 8 14.39 8.08 -8.68
N VAL A 9 13.30 7.75 -9.38
CA VAL A 9 12.07 8.50 -9.20
C VAL A 9 11.68 8.21 -7.76
N SER A 10 11.94 9.19 -6.91
CA SER A 10 11.92 9.04 -5.47
C SER A 10 10.51 8.64 -5.07
N CYS A 11 10.37 7.48 -4.42
CA CYS A 11 9.08 7.08 -3.87
C CYS A 11 8.66 7.95 -2.66
N ALA A 12 9.49 8.92 -2.26
CA ALA A 12 9.24 9.82 -1.14
C ALA A 12 7.89 10.55 -1.29
N ASP A 13 7.55 11.00 -2.49
CA ASP A 13 6.28 11.68 -2.73
C ASP A 13 5.10 10.74 -2.50
N ALA A 14 5.18 9.50 -2.99
CA ALA A 14 4.17 8.47 -2.76
C ALA A 14 4.05 8.10 -1.27
N PHE A 15 5.17 8.05 -0.52
CA PHE A 15 5.15 7.81 0.92
C PHE A 15 4.46 8.96 1.68
N ASN A 16 4.87 10.19 1.41
CA ASN A 16 4.31 11.38 2.05
C ASN A 16 2.82 11.52 1.76
N GLU A 17 2.42 11.29 0.52
CA GLU A 17 1.03 11.36 0.11
C GLU A 17 0.19 10.23 0.71
N ALA A 18 0.71 9.00 0.72
CA ALA A 18 0.03 7.88 1.37
C ALA A 18 -0.17 8.12 2.86
N GLN A 19 0.84 8.64 3.56
CA GLN A 19 0.73 9.01 4.96
C GLN A 19 -0.33 10.09 5.16
N ARG A 20 -0.21 11.24 4.46
CA ARG A 20 -1.16 12.35 4.54
C ARG A 20 -2.60 11.86 4.36
N TRP A 21 -2.86 11.11 3.30
CA TRP A 21 -4.20 10.62 2.99
C TRP A 21 -4.74 9.68 4.07
N ILE A 22 -3.93 8.74 4.55
CA ILE A 22 -4.36 7.83 5.63
C ILE A 22 -4.65 8.63 6.90
N GLU A 23 -3.80 9.59 7.27
CA GLU A 23 -3.98 10.40 8.48
C GLU A 23 -5.25 11.26 8.38
N GLU A 24 -5.53 11.89 7.24
CA GLU A 24 -6.75 12.70 7.06
C GLU A 24 -8.03 11.86 7.00
N VAL A 25 -8.01 10.70 6.33
CA VAL A 25 -9.19 9.81 6.27
C VAL A 25 -9.50 9.22 7.66
N THR A 26 -8.47 8.84 8.41
CA THR A 26 -8.65 8.20 9.72
C THR A 26 -8.77 9.17 10.88
N GLY A 27 -8.32 10.42 10.70
CA GLY A 27 -8.13 11.38 11.78
C GLY A 27 -7.05 10.96 12.79
N LYS A 28 -6.14 10.05 12.42
CA LYS A 28 -5.13 9.46 13.31
C LYS A 28 -3.74 9.62 12.73
N SER A 29 -2.78 10.03 13.57
CA SER A 29 -1.39 10.10 13.14
C SER A 29 -0.73 8.73 13.09
N PHE A 30 0.28 8.58 12.23
CA PHE A 30 1.16 7.41 12.15
C PHE A 30 1.93 7.14 13.46
N GLY A 31 2.16 8.18 14.28
CA GLY A 31 2.86 8.05 15.57
C GLY A 31 4.34 7.63 15.47
N SER A 32 4.85 7.47 14.24
CA SER A 32 6.22 7.11 13.92
C SER A 32 6.62 7.82 12.63
N ASN A 33 7.89 8.20 12.51
CA ASN A 33 8.47 8.66 11.25
C ASN A 33 8.79 7.50 10.28
N ASN A 34 8.61 6.25 10.72
CA ASN A 34 8.83 5.06 9.91
C ASN A 34 7.49 4.52 9.38
N PHE A 35 7.30 4.64 8.06
CA PHE A 35 6.09 4.21 7.36
C PHE A 35 5.75 2.74 7.61
N ARG A 36 6.74 1.85 7.66
CA ARG A 36 6.54 0.42 7.92
C ARG A 36 6.01 0.21 9.33
N ALA A 37 6.71 0.74 10.33
CA ALA A 37 6.38 0.56 11.73
C ALA A 37 4.97 1.07 12.07
N ALA A 38 4.56 2.19 11.46
CA ALA A 38 3.24 2.76 11.65
C ALA A 38 2.09 1.87 11.14
N LEU A 39 2.35 1.04 10.12
CA LEU A 39 1.33 0.20 9.48
C LEU A 39 1.43 -1.29 9.85
N GLU A 40 2.56 -1.74 10.40
CA GLU A 40 2.83 -3.16 10.65
C GLU A 40 1.84 -3.82 11.62
N ASN A 41 1.32 -3.09 12.60
CA ASN A 41 0.30 -3.61 13.50
C ASN A 41 -1.10 -3.73 12.84
N GLY A 42 -1.27 -3.20 11.62
CA GLY A 42 -2.50 -3.27 10.82
C GLY A 42 -3.72 -2.53 11.37
N VAL A 43 -3.64 -1.91 12.54
CA VAL A 43 -4.78 -1.21 13.18
C VAL A 43 -5.20 -0.02 12.35
N LEU A 44 -4.24 0.83 11.96
CA LEU A 44 -4.51 2.03 11.17
C LEU A 44 -5.09 1.69 9.79
N LEU A 45 -4.62 0.58 9.18
CA LEU A 45 -5.16 0.05 7.93
C LEU A 45 -6.62 -0.43 8.09
N CYS A 46 -6.93 -1.10 9.18
CA CYS A 46 -8.32 -1.51 9.46
C CYS A 46 -9.24 -0.32 9.71
N ASP A 47 -8.75 0.67 10.46
CA ASP A 47 -9.47 1.91 10.71
C ASP A 47 -9.73 2.67 9.40
N LEU A 48 -8.75 2.75 8.50
CA LEU A 48 -8.89 3.32 7.16
C LEU A 48 -10.05 2.68 6.39
N ILE A 49 -10.08 1.35 6.30
CA ILE A 49 -11.18 0.65 5.62
C ILE A 49 -12.53 0.99 6.22
N ASN A 50 -12.64 1.06 7.54
CA ASN A 50 -13.91 1.36 8.19
C ASN A 50 -14.35 2.83 8.00
N GLN A 51 -13.43 3.74 7.72
CA GLN A 51 -13.77 5.10 7.30
C GLN A 51 -14.25 5.14 5.85
N LEU A 52 -13.61 4.37 4.97
CA LEU A 52 -14.02 4.27 3.56
C LEU A 52 -15.36 3.56 3.40
N LYS A 53 -15.60 2.51 4.18
CA LYS A 53 -16.84 1.74 4.19
C LYS A 53 -17.16 1.25 5.61
N PRO A 54 -18.03 1.94 6.34
CA PRO A 54 -18.38 1.59 7.71
C PRO A 54 -18.84 0.13 7.85
N GLY A 55 -18.30 -0.56 8.86
CA GLY A 55 -18.74 -1.89 9.26
C GLY A 55 -18.17 -3.07 8.45
N ILE A 56 -17.29 -2.85 7.46
CA ILE A 56 -16.63 -3.96 6.75
C ILE A 56 -15.76 -4.80 7.69
N ILE A 57 -14.95 -4.14 8.53
CA ILE A 57 -14.09 -4.79 9.51
C ILE A 57 -14.72 -4.66 10.89
N LYS A 58 -15.34 -5.76 11.35
CA LYS A 58 -16.10 -5.80 12.62
C LYS A 58 -15.23 -5.80 13.87
N ARG A 59 -14.02 -6.35 13.79
CA ARG A 59 -13.10 -6.51 14.92
C ARG A 59 -11.67 -6.29 14.48
N VAL A 60 -10.94 -5.50 15.27
CA VAL A 60 -9.51 -5.23 15.10
C VAL A 60 -8.79 -5.75 16.34
N ASN A 61 -7.71 -6.51 16.14
CA ASN A 61 -6.89 -7.03 17.22
C ASN A 61 -5.92 -5.94 17.69
N ARG A 62 -6.01 -5.52 18.96
CA ARG A 62 -5.17 -4.44 19.52
C ARG A 62 -4.06 -4.96 20.43
N LEU A 63 -3.82 -6.27 20.46
CA LEU A 63 -2.70 -6.86 21.20
C LEU A 63 -1.38 -6.43 20.55
N SER A 64 -0.37 -6.15 21.37
CA SER A 64 0.98 -5.79 20.90
C SER A 64 1.79 -7.04 20.54
N THR A 65 1.27 -7.87 19.63
CA THR A 65 1.95 -9.10 19.18
C THR A 65 2.07 -9.12 17.65
N PRO A 66 3.15 -9.72 17.09
CA PRO A 66 3.30 -9.83 15.64
C PRO A 66 2.14 -10.57 14.95
N ILE A 67 1.57 -11.58 15.63
CA ILE A 67 0.41 -12.33 15.15
C ILE A 67 -0.84 -11.44 15.05
N ALA A 68 -1.09 -10.58 16.04
CA ALA A 68 -2.19 -9.62 15.97
C ALA A 68 -2.04 -8.65 14.79
N GLY A 69 -0.81 -8.18 14.54
CA GLY A 69 -0.50 -7.35 13.37
C GLY A 69 -0.82 -8.06 12.06
N LEU A 70 -0.40 -9.32 11.94
CA LEU A 70 -0.68 -10.13 10.76
C LEU A 70 -2.16 -10.39 10.52
N ASP A 71 -2.90 -10.70 11.57
CA ASP A 71 -4.34 -10.90 11.50
C ASP A 71 -5.05 -9.64 11.00
N ASN A 72 -4.69 -8.48 11.55
CA ASN A 72 -5.23 -7.19 11.10
C ASN A 72 -4.91 -6.91 9.63
N VAL A 73 -3.66 -7.10 9.21
CA VAL A 73 -3.25 -6.90 7.81
C VAL A 73 -4.00 -7.86 6.88
N SER A 74 -4.17 -9.13 7.27
CA SER A 74 -4.95 -10.11 6.51
C SER A 74 -6.42 -9.70 6.36
N VAL A 75 -7.03 -9.20 7.44
CA VAL A 75 -8.41 -8.71 7.42
C VAL A 75 -8.56 -7.44 6.57
N PHE A 76 -7.59 -6.52 6.63
CA PHE A 76 -7.51 -5.36 5.76
C PHE A 76 -7.48 -5.76 4.28
N LEU A 77 -6.60 -6.68 3.89
CA LEU A 77 -6.48 -7.12 2.48
C LEU A 77 -7.75 -7.81 1.98
N LYS A 78 -8.39 -8.64 2.83
CA LYS A 78 -9.71 -9.23 2.52
C LYS A 78 -10.77 -8.15 2.31
N ALA A 79 -10.75 -7.09 3.12
CA ALA A 79 -11.67 -5.97 2.98
C ALA A 79 -11.43 -5.17 1.70
N CYS A 80 -10.17 -4.91 1.31
CA CYS A 80 -9.83 -4.32 0.02
C CYS A 80 -10.41 -5.13 -1.15
N GLY A 81 -10.35 -6.48 -1.08
CA GLY A 81 -10.99 -7.35 -2.07
C GLY A 81 -12.50 -7.16 -2.14
N LYS A 82 -13.19 -7.02 -0.99
CA LYS A 82 -14.64 -6.71 -0.94
C LYS A 82 -14.98 -5.33 -1.52
N LEU A 83 -14.05 -4.37 -1.46
CA LEU A 83 -14.16 -3.06 -2.11
C LEU A 83 -13.81 -3.11 -3.60
N GLY A 84 -13.55 -4.30 -4.15
CA GLY A 84 -13.34 -4.53 -5.58
C GLY A 84 -11.92 -4.27 -6.07
N LEU A 85 -10.91 -4.38 -5.18
CA LEU A 85 -9.51 -4.48 -5.61
C LEU A 85 -9.22 -5.89 -6.11
N ASN A 86 -8.45 -5.98 -7.20
CA ASN A 86 -7.96 -7.24 -7.72
C ASN A 86 -6.81 -7.77 -6.87
N VAL A 87 -6.60 -9.10 -6.85
CA VAL A 87 -5.50 -9.72 -6.09
C VAL A 87 -4.13 -9.17 -6.51
N SER A 88 -3.93 -8.85 -7.80
CA SER A 88 -2.70 -8.23 -8.32
C SER A 88 -2.45 -6.80 -7.82
N GLN A 89 -3.45 -6.16 -7.22
CA GLN A 89 -3.38 -4.84 -6.62
C GLN A 89 -3.13 -4.89 -5.11
N LEU A 90 -3.10 -6.09 -4.52
CA LEU A 90 -2.90 -6.31 -3.09
C LEU A 90 -1.44 -6.68 -2.80
N PHE A 91 -0.88 -6.09 -1.76
CA PHE A 91 0.40 -6.52 -1.19
C PHE A 91 0.21 -7.82 -0.39
N HIS A 92 1.30 -8.53 -0.09
CA HIS A 92 1.28 -9.73 0.75
C HIS A 92 1.47 -9.37 2.23
N PRO A 93 0.81 -9.97 3.23
CA PRO A 93 1.00 -9.60 4.64
C PRO A 93 2.48 -9.52 5.09
N GLY A 94 3.30 -10.42 4.57
CA GLY A 94 4.76 -10.41 4.77
C GLY A 94 5.51 -9.19 4.24
N ASP A 95 4.92 -8.41 3.33
CA ASP A 95 5.49 -7.16 2.80
C ASP A 95 5.58 -6.07 3.88
N LEU A 96 4.75 -6.10 4.94
CA LEU A 96 4.80 -5.19 6.08
C LEU A 96 5.58 -5.72 7.28
N GLN A 97 5.77 -7.03 7.41
CA GLN A 97 6.60 -7.61 8.47
C GLN A 97 8.05 -7.11 8.40
N ASP A 98 8.61 -6.71 9.53
CA ASP A 98 10.04 -6.43 9.65
C ASP A 98 10.86 -7.73 9.51
N LEU A 99 11.71 -7.78 8.48
CA LEU A 99 12.67 -8.86 8.27
C LEU A 99 14.13 -8.42 8.52
N SER A 100 14.35 -7.23 9.08
CA SER A 100 15.69 -6.66 9.34
C SER A 100 16.60 -7.58 10.18
N SER A 101 16.01 -8.49 10.97
CA SER A 101 16.72 -9.49 11.78
C SER A 101 17.26 -10.69 10.98
N ARG A 102 16.87 -10.87 9.71
CA ARG A 102 17.43 -11.92 8.86
C ARG A 102 18.66 -11.38 8.15
N ALA A 103 19.82 -11.96 8.45
CA ALA A 103 21.17 -11.54 8.02
C ALA A 103 21.39 -11.39 6.49
N THR A 104 20.37 -11.64 5.66
CA THR A 104 20.43 -11.64 4.19
C THR A 104 19.43 -10.70 3.51
N VAL A 105 18.61 -9.94 4.26
CA VAL A 105 17.65 -9.01 3.63
C VAL A 105 18.40 -7.79 3.10
N ARG A 106 18.64 -7.79 1.79
CA ARG A 106 19.16 -6.64 1.05
C ARG A 106 18.19 -5.48 1.17
N ARG A 107 18.69 -4.26 1.42
CA ARG A 107 17.87 -3.02 1.50
C ARG A 107 16.89 -2.87 0.33
N ASP A 108 17.28 -3.35 -0.84
CA ASP A 108 16.45 -3.36 -2.06
C ASP A 108 15.15 -4.15 -1.91
N GLU A 109 15.16 -5.27 -1.18
CA GLU A 109 13.98 -6.10 -0.96
C GLU A 109 12.99 -5.41 -0.03
N SER A 110 13.48 -4.80 1.06
CA SER A 110 12.64 -4.03 1.97
C SER A 110 11.96 -2.86 1.25
N ASN A 111 12.71 -2.15 0.40
CA ASN A 111 12.19 -1.09 -0.44
C ASN A 111 11.14 -1.60 -1.44
N ARG A 112 11.39 -2.73 -2.11
CA ARG A 112 10.42 -3.34 -3.04
C ARG A 112 9.11 -3.70 -2.36
N ARG A 113 9.17 -4.25 -1.15
CA ARG A 113 7.99 -4.61 -0.37
C ARG A 113 7.15 -3.39 0.03
N LEU A 114 7.79 -2.31 0.46
CA LEU A 114 7.07 -1.07 0.76
C LEU A 114 6.42 -0.45 -0.48
N LYS A 115 7.04 -0.60 -1.66
CA LYS A 115 6.41 -0.19 -2.93
C LYS A 115 5.11 -0.96 -3.20
N ASN A 116 5.04 -2.26 -2.89
CA ASN A 116 3.78 -3.02 -3.03
C ASN A 116 2.68 -2.46 -2.13
N VAL A 117 3.02 -2.07 -0.90
CA VAL A 117 2.08 -1.44 0.04
C VAL A 117 1.55 -0.13 -0.52
N LEU A 118 2.43 0.75 -1.01
CA LEU A 118 2.03 2.02 -1.65
C LEU A 118 1.13 1.80 -2.86
N ILE A 119 1.41 0.80 -3.70
CA ILE A 119 0.56 0.46 -4.86
C ILE A 119 -0.84 0.06 -4.40
N THR A 120 -0.96 -0.72 -3.33
CA THR A 120 -2.27 -1.11 -2.78
C THR A 120 -3.04 0.10 -2.26
N ILE A 121 -2.38 0.99 -1.53
CA ILE A 121 -2.97 2.23 -1.02
C ILE A 121 -3.46 3.12 -2.18
N PHE A 122 -2.68 3.25 -3.25
CA PHE A 122 -3.07 3.96 -4.47
C PHE A 122 -4.38 3.42 -5.06
N TRP A 123 -4.47 2.09 -5.24
CA TRP A 123 -5.69 1.47 -5.80
C TRP A 123 -6.88 1.60 -4.85
N LEU A 124 -6.65 1.53 -3.54
CA LEU A 124 -7.69 1.71 -2.55
C LEU A 124 -8.24 3.14 -2.59
N GLY A 125 -7.40 4.17 -2.62
CA GLY A 125 -7.87 5.55 -2.70
C GLY A 125 -8.56 5.87 -4.03
N ARG A 126 -8.12 5.26 -5.15
CA ARG A 126 -8.87 5.35 -6.41
C ARG A 126 -10.25 4.71 -6.30
N LYS A 127 -10.36 3.55 -5.67
CA LYS A 127 -11.65 2.86 -5.47
C LYS A 127 -12.56 3.64 -4.53
N ALA A 128 -12.00 4.22 -3.46
CA ALA A 128 -12.74 5.09 -2.55
C ALA A 128 -13.36 6.29 -3.29
N HIS A 129 -12.59 6.97 -4.14
CA HIS A 129 -13.09 8.12 -4.89
C HIS A 129 -14.23 7.77 -5.88
N LEU A 130 -14.29 6.53 -6.35
CA LEU A 130 -15.37 6.05 -7.21
C LEU A 130 -16.65 5.68 -6.44
N ASP A 131 -16.60 5.53 -5.11
CA ASP A 131 -17.80 5.29 -4.30
C ASP A 131 -18.55 6.60 -4.08
N ALA A 132 -19.78 6.68 -4.59
CA ALA A 132 -20.62 7.88 -4.49
C ALA A 132 -20.93 8.30 -3.04
N LEU A 133 -20.78 7.39 -2.08
CA LEU A 133 -21.01 7.68 -0.65
C LEU A 133 -19.76 8.24 0.04
N TYR A 134 -18.60 8.21 -0.61
CA TYR A 134 -17.35 8.72 -0.05
C TYR A 134 -17.14 10.19 -0.39
N SER A 135 -17.11 11.04 0.63
CA SER A 135 -16.88 12.49 0.51
C SER A 135 -15.59 12.97 1.20
N GLY A 136 -14.68 12.03 1.51
CA GLY A 136 -13.42 12.32 2.18
C GLY A 136 -12.32 12.87 1.26
N PRO A 137 -11.12 13.11 1.79
CA PRO A 137 -9.98 13.60 1.02
C PRO A 137 -9.55 12.61 -0.05
N GLN A 138 -9.07 13.12 -1.17
CA GLN A 138 -8.58 12.30 -2.28
C GLN A 138 -7.07 12.14 -2.23
N LEU A 139 -6.56 11.00 -2.73
CA LEU A 139 -5.14 10.84 -3.01
C LEU A 139 -4.72 11.74 -4.17
N ASN A 140 -3.61 12.46 -4.01
CA ASN A 140 -2.90 13.08 -5.12
C ASN A 140 -2.24 12.00 -5.98
N LEU A 141 -2.91 11.58 -7.05
CA LEU A 141 -2.43 10.51 -7.94
C LEU A 141 -1.07 10.82 -8.58
N LYS A 142 -0.73 12.11 -8.76
CA LYS A 142 0.56 12.54 -9.33
C LYS A 142 1.74 12.14 -8.45
N ALA A 143 1.55 12.10 -7.13
CA ALA A 143 2.60 11.69 -6.19
C ALA A 143 3.03 10.22 -6.40
N PHE A 144 2.21 9.41 -7.09
CA PHE A 144 2.50 8.01 -7.39
C PHE A 144 3.06 7.79 -8.80
N GLU A 145 3.19 8.82 -9.64
CA GLU A 145 3.67 8.66 -11.03
C GLU A 145 5.04 7.99 -11.09
N GLY A 146 5.96 8.36 -10.20
CA GLY A 146 7.28 7.73 -10.12
C GLY A 146 7.27 6.26 -9.70
N LEU A 147 6.29 5.88 -8.88
CA LEU A 147 6.07 4.50 -8.47
C LEU A 147 5.45 3.67 -9.61
N LEU A 148 4.49 4.27 -10.32
CA LEU A 148 3.65 3.59 -11.32
C LEU A 148 4.26 3.59 -12.73
N GLY A 149 5.11 4.56 -13.08
CA GLY A 149 5.85 4.57 -14.35
C GLY A 149 6.76 3.34 -14.51
N LEU A 150 7.19 2.75 -13.40
CA LEU A 150 7.92 1.47 -13.36
C LEU A 150 6.99 0.24 -13.34
N ALA A 151 5.72 0.39 -12.95
CA ALA A 151 4.73 -0.68 -12.91
C ALA A 151 4.00 -0.86 -14.25
N LEU A 152 3.64 0.24 -14.91
CA LEU A 152 2.98 0.25 -16.23
C LEU A 152 3.91 -0.23 -17.35
N SER A 153 5.22 0.00 -17.24
CA SER A 153 6.21 -0.58 -18.16
C SER A 153 6.35 -2.10 -18.03
N LYS A 154 5.94 -2.70 -16.90
CA LYS A 154 5.91 -4.17 -16.73
C LYS A 154 4.60 -4.80 -17.23
N VAL A 155 3.49 -4.06 -17.18
CA VAL A 155 2.19 -4.53 -17.70
C VAL A 155 2.16 -4.51 -19.24
N SER A 156 2.81 -3.53 -19.88
CA SER A 156 2.89 -3.45 -21.35
C SER A 156 3.74 -4.56 -21.99
N TRP A 157 4.74 -5.10 -21.28
CA TRP A 157 5.56 -6.21 -21.78
C TRP A 157 4.84 -7.57 -21.73
N ALA A 158 3.96 -7.78 -20.75
CA ALA A 158 3.20 -9.03 -20.63
C ALA A 158 2.02 -9.12 -21.63
N SER A 159 1.52 -7.98 -22.10
CA SER A 159 0.41 -7.91 -23.06
C SER A 159 0.87 -7.73 -24.52
N GLY A 160 2.15 -7.37 -24.75
CA GLY A 160 2.73 -7.21 -26.09
C GLY A 160 3.28 -8.48 -26.74
N LEU A 161 3.34 -9.62 -26.04
CA LEU A 161 3.88 -10.89 -26.56
C LEU A 161 2.82 -11.83 -27.18
N LEU A 162 1.55 -11.43 -27.21
CA LEU A 162 0.46 -12.25 -27.80
C LEU A 162 -0.06 -11.71 -29.14
N THR A 163 0.53 -10.65 -29.69
CA THR A 163 0.11 -10.07 -30.99
C THR A 163 1.09 -10.30 -32.13
N GLN A 164 2.15 -11.09 -31.91
CA GLN A 164 3.01 -11.59 -32.98
C GLN A 164 3.45 -13.01 -32.62
N LEU A 165 2.61 -13.99 -32.92
CA LEU A 165 2.90 -15.34 -33.43
C LEU A 165 1.59 -16.10 -33.64
#